data_AF-A0A7V3YFV5-F1
#
_entry.id   AF-A0A7V3YFV5-F1
#
_cell.length_a   1.000
_cell.length_b   1.000
_cell.length_c   1.000
_cell.angle_alpha   90.00
_cell.angle_beta   90.00
_cell.angle_gamma   90.00
#
_symmetry.space_group_name_H-M   'P 1'
#
loop_
_entity.id
_entity.type
_entity.pdbx_description
1 polymer ?
#
loop_
_entity_poly.entity_id
_entity_poly.type
_entity_poly.pdbx_seq_one_letter_code
_entity_poly.pdbx_strand_id
1 'polypeptide(L)' 'YHLDFDDAYQYAVAEKHDLTIVSFDHDFDRTERGRKTPKEATL' A
#
# COMPACT_ATOMS: atom_id res chain seq x y z
N TYR A 1 14.58 1.73 -3.62
CA TYR A 1 13.50 2.71 -3.37
C TYR A 1 13.07 2.48 -1.96
N HIS A 2 13.31 3.48 -1.12
CA HIS A 2 13.00 3.41 0.30
C HIS A 2 11.66 4.09 0.47
N LEU A 3 10.64 3.33 0.87
CA LEU A 3 9.44 3.91 1.45
C LEU A 3 9.87 4.89 2.54
N ASP A 4 9.23 6.06 2.60
CA ASP A 4 9.41 6.94 3.73
C ASP A 4 8.76 6.33 4.98
N PHE A 5 8.86 7.02 6.11
CA PHE A 5 8.45 6.43 7.38
C PHE A 5 6.96 6.07 7.40
N ASP A 6 6.11 6.96 6.90
CA ASP A 6 4.67 6.75 6.87
C ASP A 6 4.26 5.68 5.86
N ASP A 7 4.90 5.61 4.68
CA ASP A 7 4.64 4.52 3.75
C ASP A 7 5.11 3.16 4.29
N ALA A 8 6.27 3.12 4.94
CA ALA A 8 6.79 1.90 5.56
C ALA A 8 5.87 1.44 6.70
N TYR A 9 5.34 2.37 7.50
CA TYR A 9 4.38 2.07 8.56
C TYR A 9 3.07 1.51 7.98
N GLN A 10 2.51 2.15 6.94
CA GLN A 10 1.31 1.67 6.27
C GLN A 10 1.52 0.27 5.68
N TYR A 11 2.66 0.03 5.02
CA TYR A 11 3.00 -1.26 4.45
C TYR A 11 3.11 -2.36 5.51
N ALA A 12 3.82 -2.08 6.61
CA ALA A 12 4.00 -3.03 7.71
C ALA A 12 2.66 -3.42 8.37
N VAL A 13 1.74 -2.45 8.55
CA VAL A 13 0.40 -2.72 9.06
C VAL A 13 -0.40 -3.57 8.07
N ALA A 14 -0.34 -3.25 6.78
CA ALA A 14 -1.06 -4.00 5.76
C ALA A 14 -0.56 -5.45 5.64
N GLU A 15 0.75 -5.67 5.72
CA GLU A 15 1.35 -7.01 5.73
C GLU A 15 0.92 -7.79 6.98
N LYS A 16 1.04 -7.20 8.17
CA LYS A 16 0.73 -7.86 9.44
C LYS A 16 -0.72 -8.33 9.57
N HIS A 17 -1.65 -7.59 8.97
CA HIS A 17 -3.09 -7.82 9.10
C HIS A 17 -3.74 -8.36 7.83
N ASP A 18 -2.94 -8.74 6.83
CA ASP A 18 -3.37 -9.19 5.51
C ASP A 18 -4.39 -8.24 4.83
N LEU A 19 -4.08 -6.95 4.88
CA LEU A 19 -4.93 -5.90 4.31
C LEU A 19 -4.47 -5.53 2.90
N THR A 20 -5.38 -4.90 2.15
CA THR A 20 -5.09 -4.23 0.88
C THR A 20 -4.77 -2.76 1.13
N ILE A 21 -3.65 -2.28 0.57
CA ILE A 21 -3.32 -0.85 0.59
C ILE A 21 -4.19 -0.15 -0.47
N VAL A 22 -4.98 0.82 -0.03
CA VAL A 22 -5.77 1.69 -0.91
C VAL A 22 -5.17 3.08 -0.88
N SER A 23 -4.48 3.46 -1.95
CA SER A 23 -3.73 4.73 -2.01
C SER A 23 -3.64 5.27 -3.44
N PHE A 24 -3.36 6.57 -3.57
CA PHE A 24 -2.93 7.17 -4.85
C PHE A 24 -1.40 7.22 -4.98
N ASP A 25 -0.66 6.84 -3.94
CA ASP A 25 0.80 6.84 -3.95
C ASP A 25 1.35 5.69 -4.80
N HIS A 26 2.10 6.04 -5.83
CA HIS A 26 2.70 5.09 -6.76
C HIS A 26 3.90 4.34 -6.20
N ASP A 27 4.49 4.76 -5.07
CA ASP A 27 5.63 4.05 -4.51
C ASP A 27 5.27 2.64 -4.03
N PHE A 28 4.00 2.42 -3.62
CA PHE A 28 3.49 1.09 -3.32
C PHE A 28 3.43 0.16 -4.55
N ASP A 29 3.35 0.68 -5.78
CA ASP A 29 3.33 -0.14 -7.01
C ASP A 29 4.61 -0.97 -7.17
N ARG A 30 5.65 -0.63 -6.42
CA ARG A 30 6.98 -1.25 -6.44
C ARG A 30 7.20 -2.30 -5.34
N THR A 31 6.20 -2.47 -4.48
CA THR A 31 6.23 -3.42 -3.36
C THR A 31 5.58 -4.74 -3.76
N GLU A 32 5.78 -5.81 -2.99
CA GLU A 32 5.21 -7.11 -3.30
C GLU A 32 3.67 -7.10 -3.25
N ARG A 33 3.08 -6.38 -2.27
CA ARG A 33 1.61 -6.29 -2.13
C ARG A 33 0.97 -5.31 -3.11
N GLY A 34 1.74 -4.38 -3.68
CA GLY A 34 1.21 -3.31 -4.52
C GLY A 34 0.22 -2.42 -3.76
N ARG A 35 -0.61 -1.70 -4.52
CA ARG A 35 -1.78 -0.99 -4.02
C ARG A 35 -2.96 -1.11 -4.97
N LYS A 36 -4.14 -0.73 -4.49
CA LYS A 36 -5.31 -0.38 -5.30
C LYS A 36 -5.59 1.11 -5.20
N THR A 37 -6.15 1.69 -6.24
CA THR A 37 -6.83 2.98 -6.15
C THR A 37 -8.17 2.83 -5.41
N PRO A 38 -8.72 3.90 -4.80
CA PRO A 38 -10.04 3.85 -4.17
C PRO A 38 -11.16 3.30 -5.08
N LYS A 39 -11.07 3.58 -6.38
CA LYS A 39 -12.02 3.06 -7.38
C LYS A 39 -11.96 1.54 -7.52
N GLU A 40 -10.76 0.95 -7.49
CA GLU A 40 -10.56 -0.50 -7.62
C GLU A 40 -10.88 -1.28 -6.34
N ALA A 41 -10.98 -0.60 -5.20
CA ALA A 41 -11.32 -1.20 -3.91
C ALA A 41 -12.83 -1.17 -3.59
N THR A 42 -13.62 -0.43 -4.38
CA THR A 42 -15.06 -0.20 -4.13
C THR A 42 -15.96 -0.77 -5.23
N LEU A 43 -15.38 -1.47 -6.20
CA LEU A 43 -16.03 -2.21 -7.28
C LEU A 43 -15.69 -3.71 -7.15
#